data_AF-A0A916VNV0-F1
#
_entry.id   AF-A0A916VNV0-F1
#
_cell.length_a   1.000
_cell.length_b   1.000
_cell.length_c   1.000
_cell.angle_alpha   90.00
_cell.angle_beta   90.00
_cell.angle_gamma   90.00
#
_symmetry.space_group_name_H-M   'P 1'
#
loop_
_entity.id
_entity.type
_entity.pdbx_description
1 polymer ?
#
loop_
_entity_poly.entity_id
_entity_poly.type
_entity_poly.pdbx_seq_one_letter_code
_entity_poly.pdbx_strand_id
1 'polypeptide(L)'
;MNPPYSQPGPWVEKFFRDYEKRTIQEGIALLPSSTDTLWFSRVWDKASAICFVRGRIKFLDILDGYKEKYPSAKGSAIIYCGAWTKRFHDCFAETGEVIVRPHDISPFLT
;
A
#
# COMPACT_ATOMS: atom_id res chain seq x y z
N MET A 1 -2.44 -1.86 7.24
CA MET A 1 -3.19 -3.12 7.10
C MET A 1 -2.45 -4.08 6.17
N ASN A 2 -2.66 -5.38 6.33
CA ASN A 2 -2.17 -6.43 5.42
C ASN A 2 -3.32 -7.43 5.20
N PRO A 3 -4.29 -7.10 4.33
CA PRO A 3 -5.48 -7.92 4.14
C PRO A 3 -5.15 -9.23 3.40
N PRO A 4 -6.05 -10.23 3.42
CA PRO A 4 -5.88 -11.46 2.64
C PRO A 4 -5.66 -11.16 1.16
N TYR A 5 -4.56 -11.68 0.60
CA TYR A 5 -4.20 -11.48 -0.81
C TYR A 5 -5.18 -12.12 -1.81
N SER A 6 -5.97 -13.10 -1.35
CA SER A 6 -7.03 -13.74 -2.15
C SER A 6 -8.24 -12.84 -2.38
N GLN A 7 -8.48 -11.83 -1.52
CA GLN A 7 -9.65 -10.97 -1.60
C GLN A 7 -9.37 -9.54 -1.11
N PRO A 8 -8.45 -8.79 -1.75
CA PRO A 8 -8.05 -7.46 -1.28
C PRO A 8 -9.11 -6.37 -1.51
N GLY A 9 -10.00 -6.52 -2.50
CA GLY A 9 -10.91 -5.45 -2.95
C GLY A 9 -11.75 -4.77 -1.87
N PRO A 10 -12.52 -5.51 -1.05
CA PRO A 10 -13.33 -4.90 0.03
C PRO A 10 -12.49 -4.13 1.07
N TRP A 11 -11.26 -4.56 1.30
CA TRP A 11 -10.33 -3.91 2.24
C TRP A 11 -9.78 -2.62 1.66
N VAL A 12 -9.43 -2.62 0.37
CA VAL A 12 -8.98 -1.41 -0.35
C VAL A 12 -10.08 -0.35 -0.34
N GLU A 13 -11.32 -0.75 -0.60
CA GLU A 13 -12.46 0.17 -0.56
C GLU A 13 -12.67 0.75 0.84
N LYS A 14 -12.66 -0.08 1.89
CA LYS A 14 -12.74 0.38 3.27
C LYS A 14 -11.59 1.34 3.62
N PHE A 15 -10.37 0.99 3.24
CA PHE A 15 -9.17 1.76 3.58
C PHE A 15 -9.23 3.18 3.03
N PHE A 16 -9.56 3.33 1.73
CA PHE A 16 -9.68 4.66 1.14
C PHE A 16 -10.93 5.41 1.61
N ARG A 17 -12.06 4.73 1.81
CA ARG A 17 -13.25 5.35 2.39
C ARG A 17 -12.97 5.93 3.78
N ASP A 18 -12.27 5.19 4.63
CA ASP A 18 -11.95 5.64 5.99
C ASP A 18 -10.96 6.82 5.98
N TYR A 19 -10.03 6.85 5.00
CA TYR A 19 -9.15 8.00 4.77
C TYR A 19 -9.92 9.23 4.26
N GLU A 20 -10.79 9.06 3.27
CA GLU A 20 -11.61 10.14 2.69
C GLU A 20 -12.58 10.74 3.73
N LYS A 21 -13.16 9.88 4.59
CA LYS A 21 -13.99 10.31 5.72
C LYS A 21 -13.21 10.86 6.91
N ARG A 22 -11.87 10.91 6.82
CA ARG A 22 -10.97 11.33 7.91
C ARG A 22 -11.12 10.52 9.20
N THR A 23 -11.66 9.31 9.12
CA THR A 23 -11.64 8.32 10.21
C THR A 23 -10.20 7.90 10.51
N ILE A 24 -9.35 7.87 9.48
CA ILE A 24 -7.89 7.80 9.60
C ILE A 24 -7.26 8.99 8.86
N GLN A 25 -6.20 9.55 9.42
CA GLN A 25 -5.42 10.63 8.79
C GLN A 25 -4.27 10.07 7.95
N GLU A 26 -3.79 8.89 8.32
CA GLU A 26 -2.59 8.26 7.82
C GLU A 26 -2.83 6.75 7.74
N GLY A 27 -2.37 6.10 6.66
CA GLY A 27 -2.58 4.68 6.47
C GLY A 27 -1.53 4.06 5.57
N ILE A 28 -1.06 2.87 5.94
CA ILE A 28 -0.21 2.02 5.09
C ILE A 28 -0.93 0.69 4.84
N ALA A 29 -0.91 0.19 3.61
CA ALA A 29 -1.44 -1.12 3.25
C ALA A 29 -0.41 -1.95 2.46
N LEU A 30 -0.21 -3.21 2.84
CA LEU A 30 0.56 -4.17 2.03
C LEU A 30 -0.40 -4.97 1.16
N LEU A 31 -0.29 -4.86 -0.17
CA LEU A 31 -1.22 -5.45 -1.13
C LEU A 31 -0.47 -6.21 -2.24
N PRO A 32 -1.12 -7.16 -2.93
CA PRO A 32 -0.57 -7.71 -4.17
C PRO A 32 -0.53 -6.61 -5.23
N SER A 33 0.53 -6.53 -6.03
CA SER A 33 0.69 -5.57 -7.13
C SER A 33 -0.12 -5.97 -8.36
N SER A 34 -1.45 -6.07 -8.22
CA SER A 34 -2.37 -6.50 -9.29
C SER A 34 -2.88 -5.28 -10.06
N THR A 35 -1.97 -4.58 -10.72
CA THR A 35 -2.15 -3.25 -11.32
C THR A 35 -3.21 -3.18 -12.42
N ASP A 36 -3.62 -4.33 -12.93
CA ASP A 36 -4.62 -4.59 -13.97
C ASP A 36 -6.05 -4.78 -13.43
N THR A 37 -6.22 -4.91 -12.10
CA THR A 37 -7.52 -5.20 -11.50
C THR A 37 -8.32 -3.94 -11.17
N LEU A 38 -9.65 -4.05 -11.22
CA LEU A 38 -10.56 -2.94 -10.91
C LEU A 38 -10.37 -2.36 -9.50
N TRP A 39 -10.07 -3.18 -8.50
CA TRP A 39 -9.83 -2.66 -7.16
C TRP A 39 -8.49 -1.92 -7.06
N PHE A 40 -7.49 -2.28 -7.88
CA PHE A 40 -6.20 -1.60 -7.88
C PHE A 40 -6.28 -0.25 -8.59
N SER A 41 -7.24 -0.03 -9.50
CA SER A 41 -7.47 1.32 -10.06
C SER A 41 -7.72 2.35 -8.96
N ARG A 42 -8.43 1.97 -7.88
CA ARG A 42 -8.62 2.82 -6.71
C ARG A 42 -7.30 3.23 -6.05
N VAL A 43 -6.32 2.34 -6.02
CA VAL A 43 -4.96 2.62 -5.51
C VAL A 43 -4.30 3.67 -6.40
N TRP A 44 -4.36 3.49 -7.73
CA TRP A 44 -3.85 4.47 -8.68
C TRP A 44 -4.50 5.84 -8.53
N ASP A 45 -5.78 5.88 -8.18
CA ASP A 45 -6.58 7.11 -8.07
C ASP A 45 -6.47 7.80 -6.71
N LYS A 46 -6.10 7.09 -5.63
CA LYS A 46 -6.18 7.63 -4.27
C LYS A 46 -4.93 7.54 -3.39
N ALA A 47 -3.93 6.72 -3.73
CA ALA A 47 -2.72 6.64 -2.94
C ALA A 47 -1.91 7.95 -3.00
N SER A 48 -1.42 8.41 -1.85
CA SER A 48 -0.44 9.51 -1.76
C SER A 48 0.95 9.05 -2.22
N ALA A 49 1.30 7.79 -1.94
CA ALA A 49 2.52 7.16 -2.43
C ALA A 49 2.35 5.64 -2.54
N ILE A 50 3.15 5.02 -3.39
CA ILE A 50 3.19 3.57 -3.60
C ILE A 50 4.65 3.14 -3.67
N CYS A 51 5.04 2.13 -2.91
CA CYS A 51 6.31 1.43 -3.08
C CYS A 51 6.06 0.07 -3.74
N PHE A 52 6.54 -0.11 -4.97
CA PHE A 52 6.58 -1.42 -5.61
C PHE A 52 7.82 -2.17 -5.14
N VAL A 53 7.62 -3.19 -4.32
CA VAL A 53 8.68 -3.93 -3.64
C VAL A 53 9.55 -4.67 -4.65
N ARG A 54 10.88 -4.58 -4.52
CA ARG A 54 11.82 -5.40 -5.31
C ARG A 54 11.77 -6.84 -4.79
N GLY A 55 11.53 -7.79 -5.69
CA GLY A 55 11.45 -9.22 -5.35
C GLY A 55 10.08 -9.66 -4.81
N ARG A 56 10.05 -10.76 -4.05
CA ARG A 56 8.84 -11.36 -3.48
C ARG A 56 8.94 -11.43 -1.96
N ILE A 57 7.93 -10.91 -1.28
CA ILE A 57 7.84 -11.03 0.19
C ILE A 57 7.52 -12.47 0.55
N LYS A 58 8.29 -13.01 1.49
CA LYS A 58 8.02 -14.29 2.15
C LYS A 58 7.26 -14.03 3.43
N PHE A 59 6.05 -14.55 3.53
CA PHE A 59 5.24 -14.42 4.74
C PHE A 59 5.60 -15.53 5.73
N LEU A 60 5.59 -15.21 7.01
CA LEU A 60 5.83 -16.20 8.07
C LEU A 60 4.52 -16.92 8.40
N ASP A 61 4.59 -18.24 8.61
CA ASP A 61 3.48 -19.03 9.13
C ASP A 61 3.53 -19.09 10.66
N ILE A 62 2.64 -18.34 11.32
CA ILE A 62 2.57 -18.35 12.79
C ILE A 62 2.11 -19.69 13.36
N LEU A 63 1.40 -20.51 12.58
CA LEU A 63 0.94 -21.84 13.01
C LEU A 63 2.03 -22.91 12.89
N ASP A 64 3.08 -22.63 12.10
CA ASP A 64 4.25 -23.51 11.92
C ASP A 64 5.53 -22.85 12.47
N GLY A 65 5.42 -22.17 13.62
CA GLY A 65 6.58 -21.63 14.34
C GLY A 65 7.31 -20.50 13.61
N TYR A 66 6.60 -19.67 12.85
CA TYR A 66 7.13 -18.57 12.05
C TYR A 66 8.06 -18.98 10.90
N LYS A 67 7.92 -20.20 10.36
CA LYS A 67 8.64 -20.59 9.15
C LYS A 67 8.21 -19.75 7.94
N GLU A 68 9.14 -19.51 7.03
CA GLU A 68 8.84 -18.83 5.77
C GLU A 68 7.93 -19.69 4.90
N LYS A 69 6.80 -19.13 4.45
CA LYS A 69 6.01 -19.68 3.36
C LYS A 69 6.74 -19.43 2.04
N TYR A 70 6.40 -20.26 1.05
CA TYR A 70 6.77 -19.99 -0.33
C TYR A 70 6.39 -18.53 -0.70
N PRO A 71 7.28 -17.80 -1.39
CA PRO A 71 7.00 -16.42 -1.77
C PRO A 71 5.69 -16.34 -2.56
N SER A 72 4.95 -15.24 -2.39
CA SER A 72 3.76 -15.03 -3.20
C SER A 72 4.11 -15.06 -4.69
N ALA A 73 3.29 -15.76 -5.50
CA ALA A 73 3.44 -15.73 -6.95
C ALA A 73 3.28 -14.31 -7.51
N LYS A 74 2.62 -13.41 -6.78
CA LYS A 74 2.38 -12.01 -7.16
C LYS A 74 3.42 -11.08 -6.53
N GLY A 75 3.68 -9.97 -7.20
CA GLY A 75 4.45 -8.87 -6.61
C GLY A 75 3.69 -8.21 -5.48
N SER A 76 4.39 -7.39 -4.71
CA SER A 76 3.83 -6.66 -3.58
C SER A 76 3.98 -5.17 -3.78
N ALA A 77 2.96 -4.43 -3.38
CA ALA A 77 2.96 -2.98 -3.32
C ALA A 77 2.62 -2.54 -1.89
N ILE A 78 3.42 -1.63 -1.35
CA ILE A 78 3.13 -0.94 -0.09
C ILE A 78 2.46 0.37 -0.47
N ILE A 79 1.20 0.51 -0.12
CA ILE A 79 0.36 1.66 -0.45
C ILE A 79 0.30 2.59 0.74
N TYR A 80 0.35 3.89 0.50
CA TYR A 80 0.25 4.90 1.53
C TYR A 80 -0.78 5.98 1.18
N CYS A 81 -1.59 6.37 2.15
CA CYS A 81 -2.41 7.57 2.13
C CYS A 81 -2.10 8.44 3.36
N GLY A 82 -1.97 9.74 3.14
CA GLY A 82 -1.54 10.68 4.18
C GLY A 82 -0.65 11.80 3.64
N ALA A 83 -0.19 12.68 4.54
CA ALA A 83 0.58 13.88 4.22
C ALA A 83 2.11 13.70 4.26
N TRP A 84 2.59 12.63 4.88
CA TRP A 84 4.00 12.39 5.20
C TRP A 84 4.70 11.57 4.11
N THR A 85 4.45 11.89 2.84
CA THR A 85 4.97 11.15 1.67
C THR A 85 6.49 11.10 1.61
N LYS A 86 7.18 12.16 2.04
CA LYS A 86 8.65 12.15 2.16
C LYS A 86 9.12 11.09 3.15
N ARG A 87 8.48 11.01 4.33
CA ARG A 87 8.84 10.01 5.35
C ARG A 87 8.56 8.59 4.84
N PHE A 88 7.44 8.40 4.12
CA PHE A 88 7.15 7.13 3.47
C PHE A 88 8.25 6.76 2.47
N HIS A 89 8.65 7.68 1.60
CA HIS A 89 9.75 7.47 0.64
C HIS A 89 11.03 7.07 1.36
N ASP A 90 11.47 7.86 2.34
CA ASP A 90 12.73 7.62 3.06
C ASP A 90 12.74 6.26 3.76
N CYS A 91 11.59 5.77 4.25
CA CYS A 91 11.47 4.45 4.86
C CYS A 91 11.49 3.28 3.86
N PHE A 92 11.01 3.45 2.63
CA PHE A 92 10.77 2.35 1.70
C PHE A 92 11.62 2.39 0.41
N ALA A 93 12.42 3.43 0.18
CA ALA A 93 13.27 3.58 -1.01
C ALA A 93 14.29 2.44 -1.19
N GLU A 94 14.78 1.86 -0.10
CA GLU A 94 15.66 0.68 -0.15
C GLU A 94 14.89 -0.62 -0.45
N THR A 95 13.61 -0.69 -0.06
CA THR A 95 12.76 -1.88 -0.24
C THR A 95 12.28 -2.03 -1.69
N GLY A 96 12.08 -0.92 -2.39
CA GLY A 96 11.48 -0.94 -3.71
C GLY A 96 11.55 0.40 -4.43
N GLU A 97 10.84 0.48 -5.56
CA GLU A 97 10.68 1.74 -6.28
C GLU A 97 9.50 2.51 -5.69
N VAL A 98 9.74 3.73 -5.20
CA VAL A 98 8.72 4.58 -4.58
C VAL A 98 8.23 5.61 -5.58
N ILE A 99 6.93 5.57 -5.85
CA ILE A 99 6.22 6.58 -6.64
C ILE A 99 5.41 7.41 -5.66
N VAL A 100 5.75 8.70 -5.55
CA VAL A 100 4.95 9.67 -4.81
C VAL A 100 4.02 10.36 -5.79
N ARG A 101 2.73 10.46 -5.46
CA ARG A 101 1.84 11.31 -6.23
C ARG A 101 2.27 12.76 -6.01
N PRO A 102 2.62 13.51 -7.07
CA PRO A 102 2.81 14.94 -6.95
C PRO A 102 1.51 15.52 -6.40
N HIS A 103 1.53 16.08 -5.20
CA HIS A 103 0.29 16.50 -4.54
C HIS A 103 -0.52 17.44 -5.45
N ASP A 104 -1.84 17.20 -5.47
CA ASP A 104 -2.84 18.26 -5.56
C ASP A 104 -2.43 19.34 -4.56
N ILE A 105 -1.88 20.45 -5.08
CA ILE A 105 -1.58 21.65 -4.32
C ILE A 105 -2.90 22.08 -3.67
N SER A 106 -3.05 21.87 -2.36
CA SER A 106 -4.01 22.64 -1.59
C SER A 106 -3.49 24.09 -1.60
N PRO A 107 -4.21 25.08 -2.15
CA PRO A 107 -3.75 26.47 -2.20
C PRO A 107 -3.72 27.17 -0.82
N PHE A 108 -3.90 26.43 0.29
CA PHE A 108 -4.08 27.00 1.63
C PHE A 108 -2.95 26.67 2.60
N LEU A 109 -1.71 26.62 2.11
CA LEU A 109 -0.53 26.71 2.97
C LEU A 109 0.33 27.90 2.50
N THR A 110 -0.14 29.10 2.85
CA THR A 110 0.68 30.27 3.19
C THR A 110 0.75 30.38 4.69
#